data_AF-A0A5C7YR96-F1
#
_entry.id   AF-A0A5C7YR96-F1
#
_cell.length_a   1.000
_cell.length_b   1.000
_cell.length_c   1.000
_cell.angle_alpha   90.00
_cell.angle_beta   90.00
_cell.angle_gamma   90.00
#
_symmetry.space_group_name_H-M   'P 1'
#
loop_
_entity.id
_entity.type
_entity.pdbx_description
1 polymer ?
#
loop_
_entity_poly.entity_id
_entity_poly.type
_entity_poly.pdbx_seq_one_letter_code
_entity_poly.pdbx_strand_id
1 'polypeptide(L)'
;MPLEVEIKVPDGEMEMLPVTIKLIDDSGKDLGDCSGDICDFFQTIKTFKNLEKGKYKVAVKSKFAGPYLPNVLGVGIVIEKQK
;
A
#
# COMPACT_ATOMS: atom_id res chain seq x y z
N MET A 1 -0.97 6.10 8.48
CA MET A 1 -0.13 6.94 7.61
C MET A 1 -0.82 7.21 6.28
N PRO A 2 -1.02 8.48 5.86
CA PRO A 2 -1.81 8.80 4.67
C PRO A 2 -0.98 8.70 3.39
N LEU A 3 -1.43 7.83 2.49
CA LEU A 3 -0.88 7.59 1.17
C LEU A 3 -1.99 7.77 0.12
N GLU A 4 -1.59 7.96 -1.12
CA GLU A 4 -2.44 7.83 -2.30
C GLU A 4 -1.77 6.88 -3.27
N VAL A 5 -2.53 5.88 -3.71
CA VAL A 5 -2.07 4.91 -4.70
C VAL A 5 -2.83 5.13 -5.98
N GLU A 6 -2.09 5.41 -7.05
CA GLU A 6 -2.61 5.50 -8.41
C GLU A 6 -2.33 4.17 -9.11
N ILE A 7 -3.38 3.51 -9.60
CA ILE A 7 -3.27 2.27 -10.39
C ILE A 7 -3.82 2.55 -11.78
N LYS A 8 -2.94 2.46 -12.78
CA LYS A 8 -3.33 2.42 -14.19
C LYS A 8 -3.36 0.98 -14.67
N VAL A 9 -4.53 0.55 -15.13
CA VAL A 9 -4.77 -0.79 -15.65
C VAL A 9 -4.47 -0.85 -17.16
N PRO A 10 -4.35 -2.05 -17.77
CA PRO A 10 -3.87 -2.21 -19.15
C PRO A 10 -4.71 -1.52 -20.23
N ASP A 11 -6.03 -1.41 -20.04
CA ASP A 11 -6.95 -0.72 -20.95
C ASP A 11 -6.80 0.82 -20.91
N GLY A 12 -6.01 1.31 -19.97
CA GLY A 12 -5.71 2.73 -19.79
C GLY A 12 -6.53 3.40 -18.71
N GLU A 13 -7.55 2.74 -18.14
CA GLU A 13 -8.30 3.27 -16.99
C GLU A 13 -7.38 3.49 -15.79
N MET A 14 -7.67 4.54 -15.03
CA MET A 14 -6.89 4.96 -13.87
C MET A 14 -7.80 5.07 -12.67
N GLU A 15 -7.34 4.51 -11.56
CA GLU A 15 -8.01 4.59 -10.28
C GLU A 15 -7.08 5.23 -9.24
N MET A 16 -7.63 6.15 -8.46
CA MET A 16 -6.94 6.76 -7.32
C MET A 16 -7.53 6.21 -6.02
N LEU A 17 -6.68 5.58 -5.23
CA LEU A 17 -7.04 4.93 -3.97
C LEU A 17 -6.42 5.71 -2.81
N PRO A 18 -7.22 6.41 -1.99
CA PRO A 18 -6.72 6.94 -0.72
C PRO A 18 -6.45 5.76 0.23
N VAL A 19 -5.22 5.65 0.72
CA VAL A 19 -4.80 4.56 1.60
C VAL A 19 -4.32 5.15 2.92
N THR A 20 -4.89 4.68 4.02
CA THR A 20 -4.32 4.96 5.34
C THR A 20 -3.77 3.66 5.91
N ILE A 21 -2.45 3.55 5.98
CA ILE A 21 -1.79 2.40 6.61
C ILE A 21 -2.11 2.40 8.10
N LYS A 22 -2.74 1.32 8.56
CA LYS A 22 -2.98 1.04 9.99
C LYS A 22 -1.74 0.37 10.58
N LEU A 23 -1.29 0.86 11.73
CA LEU A 23 -0.18 0.27 12.49
C LEU A 23 -0.69 -0.62 13.64
N ILE A 24 -1.92 -0.36 14.09
CA ILE A 24 -2.56 -1.03 15.22
C ILE A 24 -3.98 -1.40 14.76
N ASP A 25 -4.46 -2.56 15.18
CA ASP A 25 -5.85 -2.97 14.96
C ASP A 25 -6.81 -2.36 15.98
N ASP A 26 -8.10 -2.62 15.80
CA ASP A 26 -9.16 -2.04 16.63
C ASP A 26 -9.14 -2.60 18.07
N SER A 27 -8.38 -3.66 18.35
CA SER A 27 -8.16 -4.24 19.68
C SER A 27 -6.93 -3.68 20.39
N GLY A 28 -6.15 -2.81 19.72
CA GLY A 28 -4.91 -2.27 20.27
C GLY A 28 -3.67 -3.13 20.01
N LYS A 29 -3.79 -4.19 19.20
CA LYS A 29 -2.67 -5.06 18.83
C LYS A 29 -1.88 -4.45 17.68
N ASP A 30 -0.55 -4.48 17.80
CA ASP A 30 0.36 -4.08 16.72
C ASP A 30 0.21 -5.01 15.49
N LEU A 31 0.16 -4.41 14.30
CA LEU A 31 0.00 -5.09 13.01
C LEU A 31 1.33 -5.36 12.30
N GLY A 32 2.45 -4.87 12.86
CA GLY A 32 3.77 -5.01 12.30
C GLY A 32 4.32 -6.43 12.45
N ASP A 33 4.97 -6.92 11.39
CA ASP A 33 5.89 -8.04 11.47
C ASP A 33 7.29 -7.49 11.76
N CYS A 34 7.70 -7.56 13.02
CA CYS A 34 8.88 -6.84 13.52
C CYS A 34 10.07 -7.78 13.76
N SER A 35 11.26 -7.32 13.37
CA SER A 35 12.54 -7.93 13.72
C SER A 35 13.44 -6.86 14.35
N GLY A 36 13.52 -6.88 15.69
CA GLY A 36 14.14 -5.80 16.46
C GLY A 36 13.33 -4.50 16.33
N ASP A 37 14.00 -3.41 15.95
CA ASP A 37 13.40 -2.07 15.85
C ASP A 37 12.77 -1.77 14.47
N ILE A 38 12.79 -2.73 13.55
CA ILE A 38 12.26 -2.58 12.19
C ILE A 38 11.01 -3.44 12.06
N CYS A 39 9.93 -2.85 11.55
CA CYS A 39 8.63 -3.50 11.36
C CYS A 39 8.15 -3.36 9.92
N ASP A 40 7.68 -4.46 9.34
CA ASP A 40 6.99 -4.47 8.06
C ASP A 40 5.47 -4.41 8.28
N PHE A 41 4.79 -3.53 7.56
CA PHE A 41 3.34 -3.38 7.63
C PHE A 41 2.70 -3.69 6.28
N PHE A 42 1.69 -4.55 6.28
CA PHE A 42 0.99 -5.00 5.06
C PHE A 42 -0.48 -4.63 5.10
N GLN A 43 -0.99 -4.09 3.99
CA GLN A 43 -2.40 -3.78 3.84
C GLN A 43 -2.84 -4.02 2.40
N THR A 44 -3.93 -4.77 2.22
CA THR A 44 -4.56 -4.94 0.92
C THR A 44 -5.23 -3.63 0.50
N ILE A 45 -4.77 -3.06 -0.61
CA ILE A 45 -5.30 -1.80 -1.15
C ILE A 45 -6.33 -2.01 -2.27
N LYS A 46 -6.25 -3.14 -2.98
CA LYS A 46 -7.17 -3.52 -4.05
C LYS A 46 -7.21 -5.02 -4.21
N THR A 47 -8.40 -5.55 -4.46
CA THR A 47 -8.60 -6.93 -4.90
C THR A 47 -9.16 -6.90 -6.32
N PHE A 48 -8.51 -7.61 -7.24
CA PHE A 48 -9.03 -7.80 -8.58
C PHE A 48 -9.82 -9.10 -8.63
N LYS A 49 -11.06 -9.06 -9.13
CA LYS A 49 -11.83 -10.29 -9.42
C LYS A 49 -11.10 -11.13 -10.47
N ASN A 50 -10.64 -10.47 -11.52
CA ASN A 50 -9.75 -11.00 -12.54
C ASN A 50 -8.63 -9.98 -12.75
N LEU A 51 -7.37 -10.42 -12.66
CA LEU A 51 -6.22 -9.58 -12.99
C LEU A 51 -5.88 -9.79 -14.47
N GLU A 52 -6.31 -8.86 -15.32
CA GLU A 52 -6.11 -8.98 -16.76
C GLU A 52 -4.64 -8.95 -17.13
N LYS A 53 -4.27 -9.70 -18.19
CA LYS A 53 -2.91 -9.72 -18.70
C LYS A 53 -2.59 -8.38 -19.37
N GLY A 54 -1.56 -7.69 -18.89
CA GLY A 54 -1.07 -6.47 -19.52
C GLY A 54 -0.08 -5.72 -18.66
N LYS A 55 0.22 -4.48 -19.05
CA LYS A 55 1.12 -3.61 -18.31
C LYS A 55 0.30 -2.73 -17.35
N TYR A 56 0.61 -2.85 -16.07
CA TYR A 56 0.08 -1.97 -15.04
C TYR A 56 1.14 -0.93 -14.68
N LYS A 57 0.70 0.26 -14.32
CA LYS A 57 1.54 1.25 -13.66
C LYS A 57 0.95 1.53 -12.30
N VAL A 58 1.76 1.42 -11.26
CA VAL A 58 1.37 1.79 -9.91
C VAL A 58 2.29 2.90 -9.42
N ALA A 59 1.70 3.98 -8.92
CA ALA A 59 2.43 5.06 -8.28
C ALA A 59 1.91 5.25 -6.85
N VAL A 60 2.83 5.19 -5.88
CA VAL A 60 2.51 5.43 -4.47
C VAL A 60 3.03 6.81 -4.11
N LYS A 61 2.14 7.67 -3.60
CA LYS A 61 2.44 9.04 -3.20
C LYS A 61 2.14 9.21 -1.72
N SER A 62 3.07 9.80 -0.98
CA SER A 62 2.78 10.22 0.39
C SER A 62 1.91 11.48 0.38
N LYS A 63 0.89 11.52 1.24
CA LYS A 63 0.10 12.73 1.50
C LYS A 63 0.55 13.45 2.78
N PHE A 64 1.67 13.04 3.35
CA PHE A 64 2.27 13.74 4.47
C PHE A 64 2.77 15.12 4.04
N ALA A 65 2.42 16.16 4.79
CA ALA A 65 2.73 17.55 4.44
C ALA A 65 4.21 17.94 4.65
N GLY A 66 4.99 17.09 5.33
CA GLY A 66 6.42 17.30 5.52
C GLY A 66 7.26 16.94 4.29
N PRO A 67 8.54 17.33 4.27
CA PRO A 67 9.43 17.11 3.12
C PRO A 67 9.74 15.64 2.85
N TYR A 68 9.59 14.79 3.85
CA TYR A 68 9.75 13.33 3.77
C TYR A 68 8.86 12.67 4.80
N LEU A 69 8.60 11.38 4.60
CA LEU A 69 7.84 10.56 5.53
C LEU A 69 8.79 9.99 6.60
N PRO A 70 8.73 10.45 7.86
CA PRO A 70 9.67 10.02 8.89
C PRO A 70 9.47 8.54 9.23
N ASN A 71 10.55 7.88 9.65
CA ASN A 71 10.55 6.49 10.13
C ASN A 71 10.03 5.45 9.12
N VAL A 72 10.13 5.75 7.82
CA VAL A 72 9.81 4.80 6.74
C VAL A 72 11.08 4.53 5.95
N LEU A 73 11.54 3.27 5.99
CA LEU A 73 12.74 2.84 5.28
C LEU A 73 12.48 2.53 3.80
N GLY A 74 11.25 2.11 3.47
CA GLY A 74 10.87 1.75 2.11
C GLY A 74 9.37 1.58 1.96
N VAL A 75 8.91 1.65 0.71
CA VAL A 75 7.52 1.38 0.33
C VAL A 75 7.55 0.50 -0.91
N GLY A 76 6.77 -0.57 -0.90
CA GLY A 76 6.69 -1.53 -1.98
C GLY A 76 5.26 -1.97 -2.25
N ILE A 77 5.09 -2.77 -3.29
CA ILE A 77 3.83 -3.40 -3.65
C ILE A 77 4.09 -4.89 -3.78
N VAL A 78 3.23 -5.69 -3.17
CA VAL A 78 3.23 -7.14 -3.32
C VAL A 78 1.96 -7.52 -4.08
N ILE A 79 2.13 -8.39 -5.08
CA ILE A 79 1.00 -8.97 -5.83
C ILE A 79 0.90 -10.44 -5.41
N GLU A 80 -0.21 -10.78 -4.78
CA GLU A 80 -0.48 -12.13 -4.31
C GLU A 80 -1.73 -12.70 -4.98
N LYS A 81 -1.75 -14.03 -5.15
CA LYS A 81 -2.98 -14.73 -5.51
C LYS A 81 -3.88 -14.78 -4.27
N GLN A 82 -5.16 -14.46 -4.43
CA GLN A 82 -6.13 -14.73 -3.37
C GLN A 82 -6.14 -16.24 -3.07
N LYS A 83 -6.09 -16.56 -1.77
CA LYS A 83 -6.22 -17.92 -1.26
C LYS A 83 -7.68 -18.33 -1.19
#